data_AF-A0A4E0RIS9-F1
#
_entry.id   AF-A0A4E0RIS9-F1
#
_cell.length_a   1.000
_cell.length_b   1.000
_cell.length_c   1.000
_cell.angle_alpha   90.00
_cell.angle_beta   90.00
_cell.angle_gamma   90.00
#
_symmetry.space_group_name_H-M   'P 1'
#
loop_
_entity.id
_entity.type
_entity.pdbx_description
1 polymer ?
#
loop_
_entity_poly.entity_id
_entity_poly.type
_entity_poly.pdbx_seq_one_letter_code
_entity_poly.pdbx_strand_id
1 'polypeptide(L)'
;MNAKFLGPNDPITNYIPTPKEALDNQIKISPTDTGTKDEVVALVPAFSTVAVSFDRRDSLVPYTLGSLPAPWENGDQLGDKPPSGQLTLIVVFNHPEAVTWAKTILTQLREYESCHVIRTRYAKFSEYEMERIFGVSAKSRLAKVGSVIYMEVIGPTQLVGNICDEFVLKTHSTHANPDAKTFVRVISDSATASKQMEQLDNRHRMHMNAF
;
A
#
# COMPACT_ATOMS: atom_id res chain seq x y z
N MET A 1 5.48 15.92 -26.18
CA MET A 1 6.40 15.09 -25.37
C MET A 1 5.68 13.78 -25.08
N ASN A 2 6.17 12.66 -25.61
CA ASN A 2 5.61 11.34 -25.32
C ASN A 2 6.28 10.81 -24.05
N ALA A 3 5.66 11.03 -22.88
CA ALA A 3 6.06 10.35 -21.66
C ALA A 3 5.66 8.87 -21.80
N LYS A 4 6.64 7.99 -22.00
CA LYS A 4 6.41 6.55 -22.03
C LYS A 4 6.44 6.08 -20.58
N PHE A 5 5.28 5.70 -20.04
CA PHE A 5 5.19 5.12 -18.71
C PHE A 5 5.86 3.74 -18.70
N LEU A 6 6.61 3.45 -17.64
CA LEU A 6 7.26 2.16 -17.46
C LEU A 6 6.19 1.08 -17.24
N GLY A 7 6.37 -0.07 -17.89
CA GLY A 7 5.50 -1.21 -17.66
C GLY A 7 5.63 -1.71 -16.21
N PRO A 8 4.59 -2.32 -15.63
CA PRO A 8 4.62 -2.80 -14.25
C PRO A 8 5.77 -3.80 -14.00
N ASN A 9 6.24 -4.51 -15.02
CA ASN A 9 7.31 -5.51 -14.92
C ASN A 9 8.68 -5.02 -15.43
N ASP A 10 8.79 -3.76 -15.87
CA ASP A 10 10.09 -3.20 -16.24
C ASP A 10 10.94 -2.96 -14.99
N PRO A 11 12.15 -3.53 -14.89
CA PRO A 11 13.03 -3.29 -13.75
C PRO A 11 13.39 -1.82 -13.67
N ILE A 12 13.03 -1.16 -12.57
CA ILE A 12 13.33 0.27 -12.37
C ILE A 12 14.84 0.56 -12.40
N THR A 13 15.66 -0.45 -12.08
CA THR A 13 17.12 -0.44 -12.18
C THR A 13 17.65 -0.16 -13.58
N ASN A 14 16.86 -0.44 -14.62
CA ASN A 14 17.24 -0.14 -16.01
C ASN A 14 17.12 1.36 -16.35
N TYR A 15 16.42 2.13 -15.51
CA TYR A 15 16.11 3.54 -15.76
C TYR A 15 16.65 4.46 -14.67
N ILE A 16 16.80 3.94 -13.46
CA ILE A 16 17.31 4.67 -12.31
C ILE A 16 18.49 3.88 -11.74
N PRO A 17 19.73 4.36 -11.92
CA PRO A 17 20.89 3.74 -11.29
C PRO A 17 20.76 3.86 -9.76
N THR A 18 21.16 2.82 -9.04
CA THR A 18 21.36 2.91 -7.58
C THR A 18 22.33 4.06 -7.27
N PRO A 19 22.32 4.63 -6.05
CA PRO A 19 23.32 5.63 -5.66
C PRO A 19 24.76 5.16 -5.89
N LYS A 20 25.05 3.85 -5.70
CA LYS A 20 26.36 3.25 -5.98
C LYS A 20 26.67 3.22 -7.49
N GLU A 21 25.74 2.79 -8.33
CA GLU A 21 25.92 2.77 -9.78
C GLU A 21 26.03 4.20 -10.36
N ALA A 22 25.25 5.15 -9.84
CA ALA A 22 25.35 6.56 -10.21
C ALA A 22 26.73 7.13 -9.87
N LEU A 23 27.27 6.72 -8.72
CA LEU A 23 28.61 7.09 -8.26
C LEU A 23 29.70 6.50 -9.16
N ASP A 24 29.63 5.20 -9.43
CA ASP A 24 30.57 4.50 -10.31
C ASP A 24 30.54 5.07 -11.74
N ASN A 25 29.37 5.49 -12.21
CA ASN A 25 29.21 6.15 -13.51
C ASN A 25 29.77 7.58 -13.50
N GLN A 26 29.60 8.37 -12.43
CA GLN A 26 30.24 9.69 -12.30
C GLN A 26 31.77 9.61 -12.26
N ILE A 27 32.32 8.61 -11.56
CA ILE A 27 33.77 8.35 -11.50
C ILE A 27 34.32 8.02 -12.90
N LYS A 28 33.55 7.30 -13.73
CA LYS A 28 33.93 6.95 -15.11
C LYS A 28 33.79 8.12 -16.11
N ILE A 29 32.90 9.09 -15.85
CA ILE A 29 32.61 10.21 -16.77
C ILE A 29 33.58 11.40 -16.59
N SER A 30 34.51 11.36 -15.62
CA SER A 30 35.47 12.45 -15.42
C SER A 30 36.82 12.23 -16.12
N PRO A 31 36.99 12.60 -17.39
CA PRO A 31 38.18 13.32 -17.82
C PRO A 31 37.79 14.81 -17.92
N THR A 32 38.60 15.67 -17.30
CA THR A 32 38.54 17.14 -17.46
C THR A 32 37.26 17.84 -16.96
N ASP A 33 37.18 18.14 -15.65
CA ASP A 33 36.78 19.50 -15.25
C ASP A 33 37.31 19.88 -13.86
N THR A 34 37.80 21.11 -13.75
CA THR A 34 38.47 21.71 -12.58
C THR A 34 37.45 22.32 -11.60
N GLY A 35 36.41 21.57 -11.26
CA GLY A 35 35.56 21.84 -10.09
C GLY A 35 36.09 21.08 -8.88
N THR A 36 36.10 21.72 -7.71
CA THR A 36 36.66 21.24 -6.44
C THR A 36 36.38 19.76 -6.15
N LYS A 37 37.37 18.91 -6.47
CA LYS A 37 37.35 17.45 -6.27
C LYS A 37 36.98 17.04 -4.84
N ASP A 38 37.22 17.90 -3.86
CA ASP A 38 37.01 17.59 -2.43
C ASP A 38 35.54 17.44 -2.04
N GLU A 39 34.60 18.14 -2.68
CA GLU A 39 33.17 18.04 -2.32
C GLU A 39 32.51 16.77 -2.88
N VAL A 40 32.82 16.41 -4.13
CA VAL A 40 32.32 15.17 -4.75
C VAL A 40 32.96 13.94 -4.10
N VAL A 41 34.26 14.00 -3.78
CA VAL A 41 34.98 12.92 -3.07
C VAL A 41 34.48 12.75 -1.63
N ALA A 42 33.96 13.80 -0.97
CA ALA A 42 33.35 13.70 0.36
C ALA A 42 31.92 13.12 0.34
N LEU A 43 31.15 13.32 -0.74
CA LEU A 43 29.80 12.76 -0.90
C LEU A 43 29.81 11.26 -1.28
N VAL A 44 30.89 10.79 -1.94
CA VAL A 44 31.10 9.38 -2.34
C VAL A 44 30.99 8.40 -1.14
N PRO A 45 31.70 8.61 -0.02
CA PRO A 45 31.50 7.83 1.20
C PRO A 45 30.09 7.92 1.76
N ALA A 46 29.48 9.12 1.77
CA ALA A 46 28.18 9.38 2.40
C ALA A 46 27.01 8.65 1.72
N PHE A 47 27.06 8.47 0.39
CA PHE A 47 26.05 7.68 -0.33
C PHE A 47 26.38 6.17 -0.35
N SER A 48 27.65 5.80 -0.23
CA SER A 48 28.06 4.38 -0.15
C SER A 48 27.56 3.67 1.11
N THR A 49 27.27 4.43 2.18
CA THR A 49 26.68 3.94 3.43
C THR A 49 25.16 3.75 3.37
N VAL A 50 24.47 4.27 2.34
CA VAL A 50 23.02 4.12 2.20
C VAL A 50 22.72 2.79 1.49
N ALA A 51 22.16 1.83 2.23
CA ALA A 51 21.62 0.61 1.65
C ALA A 51 20.27 0.92 0.99
N VAL A 52 20.20 0.79 -0.33
CA VAL A 52 18.97 0.94 -1.12
C VAL A 52 18.60 -0.42 -1.69
N SER A 53 17.33 -0.81 -1.53
CA SER A 53 16.77 -1.97 -2.21
C SER A 53 15.69 -1.50 -3.18
N PHE A 54 15.70 -2.07 -4.38
CA PHE A 54 14.64 -1.94 -5.37
C PHE A 54 13.74 -3.18 -5.41
N ASP A 55 13.95 -4.14 -4.50
CA ASP A 55 13.01 -5.26 -4.33
C ASP A 55 11.67 -4.72 -3.82
N ARG A 56 10.58 -5.15 -4.47
CA ARG A 56 9.21 -4.80 -4.07
C ARG A 56 8.89 -5.24 -2.64
N ARG A 57 9.56 -6.29 -2.15
CA ARG A 57 9.41 -6.82 -0.78
C ARG A 57 10.03 -5.91 0.28
N ASP A 58 11.10 -5.20 -0.07
CA ASP A 58 11.81 -4.29 0.82
C ASP A 58 11.27 -2.85 0.78
N SER A 59 10.31 -2.58 -0.12
CA SER A 59 9.73 -1.26 -0.28
C SER A 59 9.00 -0.81 1.00
N LEU A 60 9.37 0.38 1.49
CA LEU A 60 8.72 1.04 2.62
C LEU A 60 7.26 1.39 2.33
N VAL A 61 6.96 1.70 1.07
CA VAL A 61 5.60 1.99 0.59
C VAL A 61 5.05 0.74 -0.07
N PRO A 62 3.84 0.29 0.29
CA PRO A 62 3.27 -0.86 -0.36
C PRO A 62 3.05 -0.62 -1.85
N TYR A 63 3.47 -1.57 -2.70
CA TYR A 63 3.10 -1.58 -4.11
C TYR A 63 1.58 -1.70 -4.23
N THR A 64 0.97 -0.75 -4.94
CA THR A 64 -0.47 -0.66 -5.18
C THR A 64 -0.73 -0.36 -6.64
N LEU A 65 -1.82 -0.89 -7.22
CA LEU A 65 -2.19 -0.59 -8.61
C LEU A 65 -2.73 0.85 -8.80
N GLY A 66 -3.04 1.56 -7.73
CA GLY A 66 -3.49 2.95 -7.76
C GLY A 66 -4.94 3.04 -8.22
N SER A 67 -5.17 3.63 -9.39
CA SER A 67 -6.48 3.62 -10.02
C SER A 67 -6.66 2.35 -10.84
N LEU A 68 -7.70 1.57 -10.56
CA LEU A 68 -8.27 0.69 -11.57
C LEU A 68 -8.63 1.58 -12.76
N PRO A 69 -8.08 1.34 -13.95
CA PRO A 69 -8.56 2.05 -15.12
C PRO A 69 -10.05 1.77 -15.27
N ALA A 70 -10.76 2.76 -15.82
CA ALA A 70 -12.16 2.67 -16.22
C ALA A 70 -12.45 1.29 -16.86
N PRO A 71 -13.69 0.76 -16.77
CA PRO A 71 -14.03 -0.55 -17.32
C PRO A 71 -13.38 -0.68 -18.70
N TRP A 72 -12.38 -1.56 -18.79
CA TRP A 72 -11.59 -1.75 -19.99
C TRP A 72 -12.50 -2.41 -21.03
N GLU A 73 -13.29 -1.60 -21.73
CA GLU A 73 -14.27 -2.07 -22.71
C GLU A 73 -13.64 -2.58 -23.99
N ASN A 74 -12.34 -2.36 -24.21
CA ASN A 74 -11.67 -2.86 -25.41
C ASN A 74 -10.33 -3.48 -25.01
N GLY A 75 -10.29 -4.81 -25.07
CA GLY A 75 -9.06 -5.57 -24.96
C GLY A 75 -8.13 -5.18 -26.10
N ASP A 76 -7.11 -4.39 -25.79
CA ASP A 76 -5.93 -4.32 -26.63
C ASP A 76 -4.69 -4.09 -25.76
N GLN A 77 -3.87 -5.14 -25.72
CA GLN A 77 -2.41 -5.12 -25.58
C GLN A 77 -1.79 -4.55 -24.29
N LEU A 78 -1.87 -5.33 -23.21
CA LEU A 78 -0.76 -5.54 -22.28
C LEU A 78 -0.98 -6.88 -21.56
N GLY A 79 0.05 -7.73 -21.46
CA GLY A 79 -0.04 -9.15 -21.09
C GLY A 79 -0.56 -9.53 -19.69
N ASP A 80 -1.19 -8.61 -18.95
CA ASP A 80 -1.79 -8.90 -17.66
C ASP A 80 -3.31 -8.89 -17.81
N LYS A 81 -3.94 -10.06 -17.64
CA LYS A 81 -5.39 -10.15 -17.50
C LYS A 81 -5.84 -9.16 -16.42
N PRO A 82 -6.98 -8.47 -16.58
CA PRO A 82 -7.48 -7.57 -15.57
C PRO A 82 -7.58 -8.31 -14.23
N PRO A 83 -7.33 -7.65 -13.08
CA PRO A 83 -7.55 -8.21 -11.76
C PRO A 83 -8.91 -8.89 -11.70
N SER A 84 -8.92 -10.22 -11.77
CA SER A 84 -10.15 -11.01 -11.74
C SER A 84 -10.50 -11.29 -10.30
N GLY A 85 -11.70 -10.90 -9.87
CA GLY A 85 -12.11 -11.10 -8.49
C GLY A 85 -13.16 -10.10 -8.05
N GLN A 86 -13.52 -10.16 -6.78
CA GLN A 86 -14.45 -9.22 -6.18
C GLN A 86 -13.67 -8.20 -5.35
N LEU A 87 -14.29 -7.02 -5.21
CA LEU A 87 -13.79 -5.98 -4.33
C LEU A 87 -13.93 -6.43 -2.87
N THR A 88 -12.82 -6.42 -2.14
CA THR A 88 -12.78 -6.64 -0.70
C THR A 88 -12.15 -5.42 -0.02
N LEU A 89 -12.82 -4.93 1.02
CA LEU A 89 -12.32 -3.86 1.86
C LEU A 89 -11.79 -4.45 3.17
N ILE A 90 -10.51 -4.25 3.44
CA ILE A 90 -9.88 -4.62 4.71
C ILE A 90 -9.67 -3.37 5.54
N VAL A 91 -10.13 -3.40 6.79
CA VAL A 91 -10.10 -2.27 7.72
C VAL A 91 -9.32 -2.69 8.96
N VAL A 92 -8.30 -1.92 9.31
CA VAL A 92 -7.51 -2.09 10.54
C VAL A 92 -7.74 -0.85 11.41
N PHE A 93 -8.44 -1.05 12.51
CA PHE A 93 -8.75 -0.03 13.49
C PHE A 93 -7.54 0.31 14.36
N ASN A 94 -7.61 1.45 15.03
CA ASN A 94 -6.53 1.95 15.87
C ASN A 94 -6.09 0.94 16.96
N HIS A 95 -4.84 0.53 16.88
CA HIS A 95 -4.14 -0.32 17.85
C HIS A 95 -2.63 -0.02 17.77
N PRO A 96 -1.84 -0.16 18.85
CA PRO A 96 -0.38 0.05 18.81
C PRO A 96 0.33 -0.76 17.70
N GLU A 97 -0.19 -1.94 17.39
CA GLU A 97 0.35 -2.83 16.36
C GLU A 97 -0.35 -2.72 14.99
N ALA A 98 -1.31 -1.78 14.81
CA ALA A 98 -2.13 -1.69 13.60
C ALA A 98 -1.30 -1.59 12.31
N VAL A 99 -0.19 -0.85 12.33
CA VAL A 99 0.73 -0.74 11.18
C VAL A 99 1.42 -2.06 10.89
N THR A 100 1.88 -2.76 11.93
CA THR A 100 2.52 -4.09 11.80
C THR A 100 1.54 -5.10 11.24
N TRP A 101 0.30 -5.08 11.71
CA TRP A 101 -0.78 -5.95 11.24
C TRP A 101 -1.12 -5.68 9.77
N ALA A 102 -1.32 -4.41 9.40
CA ALA A 102 -1.58 -4.02 8.01
C ALA A 102 -0.43 -4.45 7.08
N LYS A 103 0.83 -4.25 7.50
CA LYS A 103 2.01 -4.72 6.75
C LYS A 103 2.00 -6.24 6.57
N THR A 104 1.71 -6.99 7.64
CA THR A 104 1.70 -8.46 7.60
C THR A 104 0.63 -8.98 6.64
N ILE A 105 -0.58 -8.43 6.71
CA ILE A 105 -1.69 -8.75 5.80
C ILE A 105 -1.29 -8.45 4.35
N LEU A 106 -0.70 -7.27 4.09
CA LEU A 106 -0.25 -6.89 2.76
C LEU A 106 0.84 -7.82 2.22
N THR A 107 1.80 -8.23 3.07
CA THR A 107 2.84 -9.18 2.69
C THR A 107 2.24 -10.52 2.29
N GLN A 108 1.30 -11.04 3.08
CA GLN A 108 0.62 -12.31 2.77
C GLN A 108 -0.22 -12.24 1.50
N LEU A 109 -0.99 -11.16 1.30
CA LEU A 109 -1.79 -10.99 0.08
C LEU A 109 -0.93 -11.01 -1.19
N ARG A 110 0.32 -10.51 -1.11
CA ARG A 110 1.25 -10.49 -2.26
C ARG A 110 1.84 -11.84 -2.62
N GLU A 111 1.77 -12.82 -1.74
CA GLU A 111 2.21 -14.19 -2.06
C GLU A 111 1.28 -14.84 -3.10
N TYR A 112 0.08 -14.27 -3.29
CA TYR A 112 -0.93 -14.77 -4.21
C TYR A 112 -1.08 -13.84 -5.41
N GLU A 113 -0.74 -14.34 -6.60
CA GLU A 113 -0.86 -13.58 -7.86
C GLU A 113 -2.31 -13.17 -8.19
N SER A 114 -3.30 -13.85 -7.60
CA SER A 114 -4.72 -13.56 -7.76
C SER A 114 -5.23 -12.44 -6.84
N CYS A 115 -4.38 -11.92 -5.94
CA CYS A 115 -4.72 -10.86 -5.01
C CYS A 115 -4.00 -9.57 -5.37
N HIS A 116 -4.76 -8.53 -5.70
CA HIS A 116 -4.24 -7.24 -6.12
C HIS A 116 -4.64 -6.15 -5.14
N VAL A 117 -3.65 -5.52 -4.51
CA VAL A 117 -3.88 -4.36 -3.65
C VAL A 117 -4.02 -3.12 -4.54
N ILE A 118 -5.21 -2.54 -4.56
CA ILE A 118 -5.52 -1.39 -5.41
C ILE A 118 -5.06 -0.10 -4.73
N ARG A 119 -5.37 0.08 -3.45
CA ARG A 119 -4.95 1.24 -2.66
C ARG A 119 -4.87 0.92 -1.17
N THR A 120 -4.02 1.66 -0.49
CA THR A 120 -3.95 1.68 0.97
C THR A 120 -4.05 3.14 1.44
N ARG A 121 -4.80 3.39 2.51
CA ARG A 121 -4.96 4.74 3.06
C ARG A 121 -5.01 4.69 4.58
N TYR A 122 -4.62 5.80 5.17
CA TYR A 122 -4.78 6.09 6.59
C TYR A 122 -5.59 7.37 6.73
N ALA A 123 -6.61 7.34 7.59
CA ALA A 123 -7.42 8.52 7.88
C ALA A 123 -7.92 8.48 9.32
N LYS A 124 -8.29 9.66 9.82
CA LYS A 124 -8.96 9.82 11.11
C LYS A 124 -10.42 10.20 10.87
N PHE A 125 -11.32 9.47 11.50
CA PHE A 125 -12.76 9.63 11.39
C PHE A 125 -13.34 10.10 12.72
N SER A 126 -14.41 10.88 12.65
CA SER A 126 -15.24 11.21 13.82
C SER A 126 -16.02 9.97 14.29
N GLU A 127 -16.51 10.02 15.53
CA GLU A 127 -17.33 8.95 16.12
C GLU A 127 -18.56 8.61 15.25
N TYR A 128 -19.21 9.64 14.70
CA TYR A 128 -20.37 9.48 13.81
C TYR A 128 -19.98 8.82 12.47
N GLU A 129 -18.82 9.16 11.92
CA GLU A 129 -18.33 8.52 10.69
C GLU A 129 -17.94 7.06 10.93
N MET A 130 -17.34 6.77 12.09
CA MET A 130 -17.02 5.39 12.50
C MET A 130 -18.28 4.52 12.59
N GLU A 131 -19.36 5.07 13.11
CA GLU A 131 -20.65 4.39 13.18
C GLU A 131 -21.32 4.26 11.80
N ARG A 132 -21.32 5.32 11.00
CA ARG A 132 -21.98 5.32 9.69
C ARG A 132 -21.28 4.44 8.66
N ILE A 133 -19.95 4.50 8.60
CA ILE A 133 -19.16 3.81 7.57
C ILE A 133 -18.88 2.38 8.01
N PHE A 134 -18.43 2.20 9.25
CA PHE A 134 -17.97 0.91 9.74
C PHE A 134 -18.95 0.22 10.70
N GLY A 135 -20.07 0.84 11.09
CA GLY A 135 -20.99 0.25 12.07
C GLY A 135 -20.38 0.14 13.48
N VAL A 136 -19.28 0.85 13.75
CA VAL A 136 -18.63 0.88 15.06
C VAL A 136 -19.37 1.89 15.91
N SER A 137 -20.05 1.46 16.98
CA SER A 137 -20.86 2.35 17.82
C SER A 137 -20.08 3.61 18.22
N ALA A 138 -20.69 4.78 18.08
CA ALA A 138 -20.08 6.06 18.42
C ALA A 138 -19.58 6.10 19.89
N LYS A 139 -20.26 5.37 20.78
CA LYS A 139 -19.88 5.25 22.21
C LYS A 139 -18.65 4.40 22.46
N SER A 140 -18.21 3.61 21.48
CA SER A 140 -17.09 2.68 21.63
C SER A 140 -15.74 3.39 21.73
N ARG A 141 -14.77 2.73 22.37
CA ARG A 141 -13.39 3.25 22.44
C ARG A 141 -12.76 3.38 21.05
N LEU A 142 -13.09 2.48 20.12
CA LEU A 142 -12.62 2.52 18.74
C LEU A 142 -13.09 3.78 18.01
N ALA A 143 -14.37 4.11 18.15
CA ALA A 143 -14.96 5.30 17.53
C ALA A 143 -14.30 6.59 18.05
N LYS A 144 -14.01 6.66 19.35
CA LYS A 144 -13.36 7.82 19.99
C LYS A 144 -11.95 8.10 19.46
N VAL A 145 -11.19 7.07 19.10
CA VAL A 145 -9.86 7.27 18.52
C VAL A 145 -9.96 7.62 17.04
N GLY A 146 -10.79 6.89 16.29
CA GLY A 146 -11.16 7.22 14.93
C GLY A 146 -10.07 7.02 13.87
N SER A 147 -8.82 6.74 14.26
CA SER A 147 -7.75 6.41 13.32
C SER A 147 -7.94 5.02 12.71
N VAL A 148 -7.90 4.94 11.38
CA VAL A 148 -8.16 3.71 10.63
C VAL A 148 -7.20 3.61 9.44
N ILE A 149 -6.61 2.43 9.27
CA ILE A 149 -5.93 2.03 8.04
C ILE A 149 -6.93 1.18 7.24
N TYR A 150 -7.12 1.49 5.96
CA TYR A 150 -7.99 0.71 5.10
C TYR A 150 -7.33 0.40 3.77
N MET A 151 -7.65 -0.78 3.24
CA MET A 151 -7.01 -1.37 2.08
C MET A 151 -8.08 -1.88 1.13
N GLU A 152 -8.00 -1.45 -0.12
CA GLU A 152 -8.83 -1.96 -1.20
C GLU A 152 -8.08 -3.07 -1.90
N VAL A 153 -8.71 -4.23 -1.99
CA VAL A 153 -8.12 -5.43 -2.59
C VAL A 153 -9.11 -6.01 -3.60
N ILE A 154 -8.61 -6.39 -4.78
CA ILE A 154 -9.35 -7.22 -5.73
C ILE A 154 -8.73 -8.61 -5.74
N GLY A 155 -9.57 -9.62 -5.55
CA GLY A 155 -9.16 -11.00 -5.66
C GLY A 155 -10.28 -11.97 -5.28
N PRO A 156 -9.99 -13.27 -5.17
CA PRO A 156 -10.96 -14.25 -4.72
C PRO A 156 -11.34 -13.97 -3.26
N THR A 157 -12.61 -13.67 -3.03
CA THR A 157 -13.15 -13.26 -1.73
C THR A 157 -12.84 -14.23 -0.60
N GLN A 158 -12.97 -15.54 -0.87
CA GLN A 158 -12.65 -16.58 0.10
C GLN A 158 -11.16 -16.58 0.47
N LEU A 159 -10.28 -16.36 -0.50
CA LEU A 159 -8.84 -16.32 -0.26
C LEU A 159 -8.46 -15.10 0.60
N VAL A 160 -8.95 -13.91 0.24
CA VAL A 160 -8.69 -12.68 1.01
C VAL A 160 -9.24 -12.80 2.43
N GLY A 161 -10.45 -13.36 2.58
CA GLY A 161 -11.06 -13.65 3.88
C GLY A 161 -10.20 -14.61 4.71
N ASN A 162 -9.80 -15.75 4.13
CA ASN A 162 -8.99 -16.76 4.81
C ASN A 162 -7.63 -16.21 5.28
N ILE A 163 -6.96 -15.41 4.45
CA ILE A 163 -5.67 -14.77 4.82
C ILE A 163 -5.85 -13.88 6.05
N CYS A 164 -6.90 -13.06 6.06
CA CYS A 164 -7.18 -12.18 7.19
C CYS A 164 -7.62 -12.96 8.44
N ASP A 165 -8.44 -14.00 8.28
CA ASP A 165 -8.88 -14.85 9.40
C ASP A 165 -7.70 -15.62 10.00
N GLU A 166 -6.81 -16.17 9.16
CA GLU A 166 -5.58 -16.84 9.60
C GLU A 166 -4.65 -15.85 10.32
N PHE A 167 -4.47 -14.65 9.78
CA PHE A 167 -3.72 -13.59 10.43
C PHE A 167 -4.28 -13.27 11.81
N VAL A 168 -5.60 -13.07 11.90
CA VAL A 168 -6.30 -12.77 13.15
C VAL A 168 -6.14 -13.93 14.14
N LEU A 169 -6.35 -15.17 13.70
CA LEU A 169 -6.16 -16.38 14.54
C LEU A 169 -4.73 -16.51 15.07
N LYS A 170 -3.72 -16.32 14.21
CA LYS A 170 -2.30 -16.34 14.61
C LYS A 170 -2.00 -15.22 15.61
N THR A 171 -2.54 -14.02 15.39
CA THR A 171 -2.33 -12.88 16.27
C THR A 171 -2.98 -13.12 17.64
N HIS A 172 -4.20 -13.68 17.69
CA HIS A 172 -4.86 -14.11 18.93
C HIS A 172 -4.09 -15.19 19.69
N SER A 173 -3.45 -16.11 18.96
CA SER A 173 -2.75 -17.26 19.56
C SER A 173 -1.35 -16.91 20.05
N THR A 174 -0.68 -15.97 19.37
CA THR A 174 0.74 -15.63 19.62
C THR A 174 0.88 -14.41 20.53
N HIS A 175 -0.01 -13.44 20.39
CA HIS A 175 -0.12 -12.29 21.26
C HIS A 175 -1.37 -12.51 22.11
N ALA A 176 -1.26 -12.38 23.43
CA ALA A 176 -2.37 -12.50 24.39
C ALA A 176 -3.39 -11.35 24.24
N ASN A 177 -3.85 -11.08 23.01
CA ASN A 177 -4.74 -10.01 22.64
C ASN A 177 -6.05 -10.62 22.10
N PRO A 178 -6.98 -11.00 23.00
CA PRO A 178 -8.27 -11.60 22.65
C PRO A 178 -9.18 -10.66 21.84
N ASP A 179 -8.74 -9.43 21.56
CA ASP A 179 -9.49 -8.41 20.84
C ASP A 179 -9.01 -8.20 19.40
N ALA A 180 -8.02 -8.95 18.87
CA ALA A 180 -7.55 -8.75 17.49
C ALA A 180 -8.68 -8.86 16.42
N LYS A 181 -9.73 -9.67 16.70
CA LYS A 181 -10.97 -9.76 15.88
C LYS A 181 -11.77 -8.46 15.88
N THR A 182 -11.65 -7.68 16.94
CA THR A 182 -12.29 -6.37 17.12
C THR A 182 -11.56 -5.28 16.33
N PHE A 183 -10.27 -5.47 16.02
CA PHE A 183 -9.44 -4.45 15.37
C PHE A 183 -9.17 -4.67 13.88
N VAL A 184 -9.33 -5.89 13.36
CA VAL A 184 -9.24 -6.16 11.91
C VAL A 184 -10.59 -6.63 11.40
N ARG A 185 -11.11 -5.97 10.38
CA ARG A 185 -12.38 -6.31 9.75
C ARG A 185 -12.21 -6.48 8.25
N VAL A 186 -12.80 -7.55 7.72
CA VAL A 186 -12.87 -7.82 6.29
C VAL A 186 -14.31 -7.66 5.82
N ILE A 187 -14.48 -6.95 4.72
CA ILE A 187 -15.77 -6.67 4.11
C ILE A 187 -15.69 -7.23 2.70
N SER A 188 -16.14 -8.48 2.60
CA SER A 188 -16.06 -9.36 1.45
C SER A 188 -17.25 -9.22 0.49
N ASP A 189 -18.38 -8.70 0.97
CA ASP A 189 -19.52 -8.38 0.12
C ASP A 189 -19.18 -7.18 -0.77
N SER A 190 -19.02 -7.43 -2.08
CA SER A 190 -18.55 -6.42 -3.03
C SER A 190 -19.45 -5.19 -3.08
N ALA A 191 -20.77 -5.33 -2.92
CA ALA A 191 -21.69 -4.20 -2.93
C ALA A 191 -21.49 -3.29 -1.70
N THR A 192 -21.37 -3.89 -0.52
CA THR A 192 -21.09 -3.19 0.73
C THR A 192 -19.70 -2.57 0.71
N ALA A 193 -18.69 -3.31 0.24
CA ALA A 193 -17.31 -2.83 0.11
C ALA A 193 -17.25 -1.60 -0.82
N SER A 194 -17.90 -1.65 -1.98
CA SER A 194 -17.98 -0.52 -2.92
C SER A 194 -18.65 0.70 -2.29
N LYS A 195 -19.79 0.49 -1.63
CA LYS A 195 -20.54 1.59 -0.97
C LYS A 195 -19.72 2.25 0.13
N GLN A 196 -19.03 1.47 0.95
CA GLN A 196 -18.18 2.02 2.00
C GLN A 196 -16.94 2.71 1.41
N MET A 197 -16.35 2.17 0.34
CA MET A 197 -15.25 2.83 -0.35
C MET A 197 -15.65 4.17 -0.97
N GLU A 198 -16.84 4.28 -1.55
CA GLU A 198 -17.36 5.54 -2.06
C GLU A 198 -17.49 6.59 -0.93
N GLN A 199 -17.98 6.18 0.25
CA GLN A 199 -18.04 7.04 1.42
C GLN A 199 -16.65 7.49 1.89
N LEU A 200 -15.67 6.58 1.87
CA LEU A 200 -14.28 6.86 2.24
C LEU A 200 -13.60 7.81 1.25
N ASP A 201 -13.79 7.62 -0.05
CA ASP A 201 -13.20 8.44 -1.11
C ASP A 201 -13.76 9.86 -1.12
N ASN A 202 -15.08 9.99 -1.00
CA ASN A 202 -15.75 11.29 -0.93
C ASN A 202 -15.20 12.11 0.25
N ARG A 203 -14.96 11.47 1.40
CA ARG A 203 -14.36 12.13 2.57
C ARG A 203 -12.91 12.48 2.38
N HIS A 204 -12.12 11.56 1.83
CA HIS A 204 -10.72 11.85 1.55
C HIS A 204 -10.57 13.07 0.63
N ARG A 205 -11.42 13.21 -0.39
CA ARG A 205 -11.48 14.39 -1.25
C ARG A 205 -11.84 15.67 -0.49
N MET A 206 -12.83 15.61 0.42
CA MET A 206 -13.19 16.77 1.24
C MET A 206 -12.06 17.23 2.18
N HIS A 207 -11.31 16.29 2.77
CA HIS A 207 -10.19 16.62 3.67
C HIS A 207 -8.95 17.14 2.92
N MET A 208 -8.68 16.65 1.71
CA MET A 208 -7.58 17.13 0.87
C MET A 208 -7.85 18.52 0.29
N ASN A 209 -9.11 18.84 -0.02
CA ASN A 209 -9.51 20.14 -0.60
C ASN A 209 -9.75 21.26 0.44
N ALA A 210 -9.43 21.01 1.71
CA ALA A 210 -9.62 21.98 2.79
C ALA A 210 -8.40 22.89 3.03
N PHE A 211 -7.42 22.87 2.12
CA PHE A 211 -6.21 23.69 2.15
C PHE A 211 -6.11 24.58 0.91
#